data_AF-A0A534NTJ0-F1
#
_entry.id   AF-A0A534NTJ0-F1
#
_cell.length_a   1.000
_cell.length_b   1.000
_cell.length_c   1.000
_cell.angle_alpha   90.00
_cell.angle_beta   90.00
_cell.angle_gamma   90.00
#
_symmetry.space_group_name_H-M   'P 1'
#
loop_
_entity.id
_entity.type
_entity.pdbx_description
1 polymer ?
#
loop_
_entity_poly.entity_id
_entity_poly.type
_entity_poly.pdbx_seq_one_letter_code
_entity_poly.pdbx_strand_id
1 'polypeptide(L)'
;MRVGVYEARERTPRPSVVHGGDGARGKKVAASLIRDAGFEPVDTGPLRMARYTEPFALLMGELAYGGRGGPALAYRFERLREQG
;
A
#
# COMPACT_ATOMS: atom_id res chain seq x y z
N MET A 1 -1.13 -12.11 21.17
CA MET A 1 0.00 -11.43 20.49
C MET A 1 -0.59 -10.44 19.48
N ARG A 2 -0.37 -9.14 19.65
CA ARG A 2 -0.79 -8.12 18.65
C ARG A 2 0.29 -8.10 17.57
N VAL A 3 -0.09 -8.22 16.31
CA VAL A 3 0.86 -8.19 15.18
C VAL A 3 0.87 -6.79 14.60
N GLY A 4 2.02 -6.14 14.55
CA GLY A 4 2.21 -4.83 13.96
C GLY A 4 2.29 -4.86 12.42
N VAL A 5 2.07 -3.72 11.77
CA VAL A 5 2.14 -3.60 10.30
C VAL A 5 3.50 -4.03 9.75
N TYR A 6 4.59 -3.60 10.41
CA TYR A 6 5.95 -3.97 10.03
C TYR A 6 6.31 -5.43 10.36
N GLU A 7 5.60 -6.08 11.27
CA GLU A 7 5.75 -7.53 11.48
C GLU A 7 4.99 -8.30 10.39
N ALA A 8 3.86 -7.76 9.93
CA ALA A 8 3.08 -8.33 8.84
C ALA A 8 3.76 -8.22 7.47
N ARG A 9 4.77 -7.36 7.29
CA ARG A 9 5.52 -7.22 6.02
C ARG A 9 6.29 -8.49 5.63
N GLU A 10 6.65 -9.31 6.60
CA GLU A 10 7.33 -10.59 6.35
C GLU A 10 6.36 -11.70 5.94
N ARG A 11 5.04 -11.44 5.98
CA ARG A 11 4.01 -12.40 5.57
C ARG A 11 3.92 -12.48 4.06
N THR A 12 3.59 -13.68 3.57
CA THR A 12 3.20 -13.92 2.19
C THR A 12 1.70 -14.22 2.13
N PRO A 13 0.90 -13.49 1.32
CA PRO A 13 1.30 -12.37 0.45
C PRO A 13 1.58 -11.07 1.22
N ARG A 14 2.59 -10.30 0.75
CA ARG A 14 3.00 -9.02 1.34
C ARG A 14 1.88 -7.97 1.30
N PRO A 15 1.78 -7.07 2.28
CA PRO A 15 0.88 -5.92 2.19
C PRO A 15 1.28 -4.97 1.06
N SER A 16 0.30 -4.24 0.52
CA SER A 16 0.51 -3.31 -0.60
C SER A 16 0.91 -1.91 -0.14
N VAL A 17 1.72 -1.22 -0.95
CA VAL A 17 1.96 0.23 -0.86
C VAL A 17 1.76 0.85 -2.24
N VAL A 18 0.78 1.73 -2.35
CA VAL A 18 0.52 2.51 -3.58
C VAL A 18 1.56 3.62 -3.76
N HIS A 19 2.01 3.84 -4.99
CA HIS A 19 2.90 4.93 -5.36
C HIS A 19 2.60 5.45 -6.76
N GLY A 20 2.86 6.74 -7.02
CA GLY A 20 2.62 7.37 -8.33
C GLY A 20 3.57 8.53 -8.60
N GLY A 21 3.62 8.99 -9.86
CA GLY A 21 4.45 10.12 -10.27
C GLY A 21 4.75 10.13 -11.77
N ASP A 22 5.12 11.29 -12.29
CA ASP A 22 5.34 11.49 -13.72
C ASP A 22 6.75 11.05 -14.18
N GLY A 23 7.72 11.02 -13.26
CA GLY A 23 9.10 10.63 -13.53
C GLY A 23 9.31 9.12 -13.45
N ALA A 24 9.61 8.46 -14.57
CA ALA A 24 9.86 7.01 -14.62
C ALA A 24 11.03 6.57 -13.71
N ARG A 25 12.13 7.34 -13.65
CA ARG A 25 13.26 7.04 -12.75
C ARG A 25 12.85 7.13 -11.29
N GLY A 26 12.09 8.15 -10.91
CA GLY A 26 11.59 8.33 -9.54
C GLY A 26 10.70 7.16 -9.11
N LYS A 27 9.76 6.75 -9.97
CA LYS A 27 8.90 5.60 -9.70
C LYS A 27 9.66 4.29 -9.52
N LYS A 28 10.72 4.06 -10.33
CA LYS A 28 11.58 2.87 -10.16
C LYS A 28 12.29 2.85 -8.81
N VAL A 29 12.84 4.00 -8.38
CA VAL A 29 13.49 4.11 -7.06
C VAL A 29 12.48 3.88 -5.94
N ALA A 30 11.31 4.52 -5.99
CA ALA A 30 10.26 4.33 -5.00
C ALA A 30 9.83 2.85 -4.88
N ALA A 31 9.59 2.19 -6.02
CA ALA A 31 9.23 0.77 -6.03
C ALA A 31 10.33 -0.13 -5.45
N SER A 32 11.62 0.19 -5.62
CA SER A 32 12.71 -0.54 -4.99
C SER A 32 12.64 -0.41 -3.46
N LEU A 33 12.58 0.83 -2.97
CA LEU A 33 12.54 1.11 -1.54
C LEU A 33 11.33 0.47 -0.85
N ILE A 34 10.16 0.43 -1.51
CA ILE A 34 8.98 -0.25 -1.00
C ILE A 34 9.21 -1.76 -0.85
N ARG A 35 9.86 -2.39 -1.83
CA ARG A 35 10.21 -3.83 -1.76
C ARG A 35 11.25 -4.11 -0.68
N ASP A 36 12.26 -3.27 -0.57
CA ASP A 36 13.32 -3.36 0.43
C ASP A 36 12.73 -3.21 1.85
N ALA A 37 11.67 -2.41 1.98
CA ALA A 37 10.90 -2.25 3.21
C ALA A 37 9.92 -3.41 3.49
N GLY A 38 9.87 -4.46 2.66
CA GLY A 38 9.03 -5.65 2.86
C GLY A 38 7.60 -5.57 2.31
N PHE A 39 7.28 -4.59 1.47
CA PHE A 39 5.93 -4.40 0.93
C PHE A 39 5.86 -4.68 -0.58
N GLU A 40 4.65 -4.84 -1.11
CA GLU A 40 4.39 -4.95 -2.54
C GLU A 40 4.06 -3.58 -3.15
N PRO A 41 4.89 -3.04 -4.08
CA PRO A 41 4.61 -1.75 -4.71
C PRO A 41 3.48 -1.84 -5.72
N VAL A 42 2.53 -0.91 -5.63
CA VAL A 42 1.42 -0.76 -6.57
C VAL A 42 1.55 0.59 -7.29
N ASP A 43 2.03 0.57 -8.53
CA ASP A 43 2.16 1.78 -9.36
C ASP A 43 0.78 2.26 -9.81
N THR A 44 0.35 3.42 -9.31
CA THR A 44 -0.91 4.05 -9.67
C THR A 44 -0.82 4.85 -10.97
N GLY A 45 0.37 5.02 -11.55
CA GLY A 45 0.60 5.78 -12.78
C GLY A 45 1.04 7.24 -12.53
N PRO A 46 0.54 8.21 -13.32
CA PRO A 46 0.97 9.61 -13.26
C PRO A 46 0.53 10.32 -11.98
N LEU A 47 1.15 11.46 -11.67
CA LEU A 47 0.94 12.20 -10.42
C LEU A 47 -0.53 12.63 -10.22
N ARG A 48 -1.27 12.88 -11.31
CA ARG A 48 -2.71 13.17 -11.26
C ARG A 48 -3.55 12.11 -10.52
N MET A 49 -3.04 10.88 -10.38
CA MET A 49 -3.72 9.81 -9.64
C MET A 49 -3.67 10.00 -8.12
N ALA A 50 -2.78 10.86 -7.61
CA ALA A 50 -2.70 11.24 -6.19
C ALA A 50 -4.04 11.73 -5.63
N ARG A 51 -4.87 12.37 -6.47
CA ARG A 51 -6.23 12.81 -6.12
C ARG A 51 -7.13 11.70 -5.55
N TYR A 52 -6.84 10.43 -5.87
CA TYR A 52 -7.55 9.27 -5.37
C TYR A 52 -6.81 8.60 -4.21
N THR A 53 -5.47 8.67 -4.22
CA THR A 53 -4.61 8.05 -3.21
C THR A 53 -4.65 8.82 -1.89
N GLU A 54 -4.74 10.15 -1.95
CA GLU A 54 -4.86 11.03 -0.78
C GLU A 54 -6.11 10.73 0.07
N PRO A 55 -7.35 10.72 -0.49
CA PRO A 55 -8.52 10.35 0.29
C PRO A 55 -8.49 8.90 0.76
N PHE A 56 -7.86 7.99 0.01
CA PHE A 56 -7.64 6.62 0.48
C PHE A 56 -6.74 6.57 1.72
N ALA A 57 -5.66 7.36 1.76
CA ALA A 57 -4.80 7.47 2.93
C ALA A 57 -5.55 8.04 4.15
N LEU A 58 -6.45 9.01 3.94
CA LEU A 58 -7.31 9.53 5.01
C LEU A 58 -8.25 8.44 5.55
N LEU A 59 -8.89 7.65 4.69
CA LEU A 59 -9.70 6.50 5.10
C LEU A 59 -8.88 5.51 5.94
N MET A 60 -7.67 5.19 5.52
CA MET A 60 -6.78 4.30 6.27
C MET A 60 -6.45 4.87 7.67
N GLY A 61 -6.24 6.19 7.77
CA GLY A 61 -6.06 6.88 9.05
C GLY A 61 -7.27 6.76 9.96
N GLU A 62 -8.47 6.98 9.42
CA GLU A 62 -9.72 6.85 10.19
C GLU A 62 -9.94 5.42 10.69
N LEU A 63 -9.70 4.41 9.85
CA LEU A 63 -9.81 3.01 10.26
C LEU A 63 -8.78 2.62 11.33
N ALA A 64 -7.57 3.18 11.25
CA ALA A 64 -6.48 2.89 12.19
C ALA A 64 -6.65 3.59 13.55
N TYR A 65 -7.18 4.83 13.55
CA TYR A 65 -7.13 5.70 14.73
C TYR A 65 -8.50 6.23 15.19
N GLY A 66 -9.50 6.30 14.31
CA GLY A 66 -10.85 6.77 14.66
C GLY A 66 -11.76 5.69 15.24
N GLY A 67 -11.47 4.42 14.95
CA GLY A 67 -12.25 3.27 15.42
C GLY A 67 -11.57 2.41 16.51
N ARG A 68 -12.21 1.28 16.84
CA ARG A 68 -11.67 0.29 17.79
C ARG A 68 -10.64 -0.68 17.20
N GLY A 69 -10.38 -0.61 15.88
CA GLY A 69 -9.50 -1.55 15.15
C GLY A 69 -8.00 -1.37 15.45
N GLY A 70 -7.58 -0.15 15.74
CA GLY A 70 -6.20 0.19 16.08
C GLY A 70 -5.23 0.21 14.88
N PRO A 71 -3.97 0.62 15.12
CA PRO A 71 -3.01 0.91 14.05
C PRO A 71 -2.39 -0.32 13.38
N ALA A 72 -2.71 -1.53 13.85
CA ALA A 72 -2.29 -2.78 13.25
C ALA A 72 -3.14 -3.10 11.99
N LEU A 73 -3.13 -2.18 11.02
CA LEU A 73 -3.98 -2.21 9.84
C LEU A 73 -3.13 -2.18 8.57
N ALA A 74 -3.46 -3.06 7.63
CA ALA A 74 -2.81 -3.16 6.32
C ALA A 74 -3.85 -3.46 5.23
N TYR A 75 -3.54 -3.09 3.98
CA TYR A 75 -4.36 -3.41 2.81
C TYR A 75 -3.55 -4.22 1.78
N ARG A 76 -4.27 -4.95 0.92
CA ARG A 76 -3.70 -5.66 -0.23
C ARG A 76 -4.62 -5.53 -1.43
N PHE A 77 -4.05 -5.29 -2.61
CA PHE A 77 -4.77 -5.38 -3.87
C PHE A 77 -4.57 -6.77 -4.48
N GLU A 78 -5.67 -7.40 -4.90
CA GLU A 78 -5.65 -8.69 -5.59
C GLU A 78 -6.33 -8.54 -6.95
N ARG A 79 -5.75 -9.17 -7.97
CA ARG A 79 -6.41 -9.35 -9.26
C ARG A 79 -6.99 -10.75 -9.30
N LEU A 80 -8.30 -10.85 -9.34
CA LEU A 80 -8.99 -12.11 -9.57
C LEU A 80 -8.86 -12.45 -11.05
N ARG A 81 -8.54 -13.70 -11.38
CA ARG A 81 -8.62 -14.18 -12.76
C ARG A 81 -10.08 -14.55 -13.01
N GLU A 82 -10.67 -14.06 -14.10
CA GLU A 82 -11.86 -14.69 -14.63
C GLU A 82 -11.46 -16.10 -15.10
N GLN A 83 -12.16 -17.13 -14.58
CA GLN A 83 -12.08 -18.46 -15.16
C GLN A 83 -12.76 -18.38 -16.53
N GLY A 84 -11.97 -18.44 -17.59
CA GLY A 84 -12.47 -18.64 -18.95
C GLY A 84 -12.94 -20.06 -19.15
#